data_AF-A0A536YAY2-F1
#
_entry.id   AF-A0A536YAY2-F1
#
_cell.length_a   1.000
_cell.length_b   1.000
_cell.length_c   1.000
_cell.angle_alpha   90.00
_cell.angle_beta   90.00
_cell.angle_gamma   90.00
#
_symmetry.space_group_name_H-M   'P 1'
#
loop_
_entity.id
_entity.type
_entity.pdbx_description
1 polymer ?
#
loop_
_entity_poly.entity_id
_entity_poly.type
_entity_poly.pdbx_seq_one_letter_code
_entity_poly.pdbx_strand_id
1 'polypeptide(L)'
;VRAGLEDHFCGKLLGVPMGCDICYTNHAEADQNDMDTLLTLLAVAGVTYIMGVPGSDDIMLNYQSTSFHDALYTRRVLGLLPAPEFEAWLQNVGVFERGEALRLSETLPRPFQRALSSLA
;
A
#
# COMPACT_ATOMS: atom_id res chain seq x y z
N VAL A 1 -5.70 16.55 -0.34
CA VAL A 1 -6.61 15.83 -1.27
C VAL A 1 -6.56 16.36 -2.71
N ARG A 2 -6.98 17.61 -3.00
CA ARG A 2 -7.12 18.13 -4.38
C ARG A 2 -5.91 17.88 -5.29
N ALA A 3 -4.72 18.29 -4.84
CA ALA A 3 -3.49 18.16 -5.63
C ALA A 3 -3.19 16.71 -6.06
N GLY A 4 -3.37 15.73 -5.16
CA GLY A 4 -3.12 14.32 -5.50
C GLY A 4 -4.03 13.81 -6.63
N LEU A 5 -5.28 14.26 -6.70
CA LEU A 5 -6.19 13.91 -7.81
C LEU A 5 -5.81 14.62 -9.11
N GLU A 6 -5.34 15.87 -9.03
CA GLU A 6 -4.86 16.61 -10.20
C GLU A 6 -3.61 15.96 -10.79
N ASP A 7 -2.64 15.61 -9.94
CA ASP A 7 -1.39 14.96 -10.33
C ASP A 7 -1.68 13.59 -10.98
N HIS A 8 -2.56 12.80 -10.36
CA HIS A 8 -2.99 11.52 -10.92
C HIS A 8 -3.64 11.68 -12.30
N PHE A 9 -4.62 12.58 -12.41
CA PHE A 9 -5.33 12.82 -13.67
C PHE A 9 -4.38 13.25 -14.77
N CYS A 10 -3.52 14.24 -14.50
CA CYS A 10 -2.53 14.74 -15.44
C CYS A 10 -1.57 13.61 -15.88
N GLY A 11 -1.05 12.81 -14.93
CA GLY A 11 -0.17 11.68 -15.25
C GLY A 11 -0.86 10.62 -16.12
N LYS A 12 -2.11 10.26 -15.82
CA LYS A 12 -2.89 9.34 -16.65
C LYS A 12 -3.17 9.90 -18.04
N LEU A 13 -3.50 11.19 -18.15
CA LEU A 13 -3.73 11.87 -19.42
C LEU A 13 -2.47 11.87 -20.31
N LEU A 14 -1.30 11.98 -19.70
CA LEU A 14 0.00 11.89 -20.37
C LEU A 14 0.42 10.45 -20.71
N GLY A 15 -0.36 9.44 -20.31
CA GLY A 15 -0.10 8.03 -20.63
C GLY A 15 1.00 7.37 -19.79
N VAL A 16 1.40 7.97 -18.65
CA VAL A 16 2.40 7.38 -17.76
C VAL A 16 1.75 6.55 -16.63
N PRO A 17 2.45 5.53 -16.09
CA PRO A 17 1.96 4.76 -14.94
C PRO A 17 2.03 5.59 -13.66
N MET A 18 1.11 6.54 -13.50
CA MET A 18 1.12 7.50 -12.40
C MET A 18 0.72 6.83 -11.08
N GLY A 19 1.58 6.97 -10.07
CA GLY A 19 1.31 6.66 -8.67
C GLY A 19 1.23 7.94 -7.83
N CYS A 20 1.07 7.79 -6.52
CA CYS A 20 1.10 8.90 -5.59
C CYS A 20 1.60 8.43 -4.22
N ASP A 21 2.57 9.16 -3.65
CA ASP A 21 2.87 9.06 -2.23
C ASP A 21 1.85 9.92 -1.48
N ILE A 22 0.96 9.26 -0.74
CA ILE A 22 -0.08 9.93 0.04
C ILE A 22 0.51 10.20 1.41
N CYS A 23 0.90 11.44 1.61
CA CYS A 23 1.65 11.82 2.79
C CYS A 23 1.32 13.22 3.30
N TYR A 24 1.62 13.45 4.57
CA TYR A 24 1.62 14.78 5.17
C TYR A 24 2.80 14.95 6.13
N THR A 25 3.07 16.19 6.50
CA THR A 25 4.07 16.53 7.52
C THR A 25 3.37 17.15 8.72
N ASN A 26 3.90 16.93 9.92
CA ASN A 26 3.27 17.34 11.18
C ASN A 26 2.98 18.84 11.36
N HIS A 27 3.52 19.71 10.49
CA HIS A 27 3.24 21.15 10.51
C HIS A 27 2.13 21.57 9.55
N ALA A 28 1.70 20.68 8.66
CA ALA A 28 0.53 20.89 7.82
C ALA A 28 -0.74 20.61 8.63
N GLU A 29 -1.82 21.35 8.33
CA GLU A 29 -3.16 21.04 8.85
C GLU A 29 -3.72 19.84 8.08
N ALA A 30 -3.23 18.66 8.42
CA ALA A 30 -3.64 17.39 7.86
C ALA A 30 -3.41 16.28 8.89
N ASP A 31 -4.22 15.22 8.80
CA ASP A 31 -4.06 14.03 9.62
C ASP A 31 -4.18 12.73 8.81
N GLN A 32 -4.19 11.60 9.52
CA GLN A 32 -4.30 10.29 8.90
C GLN A 32 -5.63 10.08 8.15
N ASN A 33 -6.73 10.70 8.59
CA ASN A 33 -8.03 10.59 7.92
C ASN A 33 -8.02 11.29 6.55
N ASP A 34 -7.27 12.40 6.43
CA ASP A 34 -7.06 13.05 5.14
C ASP A 34 -6.32 12.14 4.17
N MET A 35 -5.34 11.37 4.67
CA MET A 35 -4.62 10.37 3.88
C MET A 35 -5.54 9.23 3.45
N ASP A 36 -6.33 8.65 4.37
CA ASP A 36 -7.27 7.56 4.05
C ASP A 36 -8.32 7.99 3.03
N THR A 37 -8.79 9.25 3.13
CA THR A 37 -9.69 9.86 2.15
C THR A 37 -9.02 9.94 0.78
N LEU A 38 -7.80 10.49 0.70
CA LEU A 38 -7.09 10.61 -0.57
C LEU A 38 -6.74 9.25 -1.17
N LEU A 39 -6.27 8.30 -0.35
CA LEU A 39 -5.99 6.92 -0.74
C LEU A 39 -7.21 6.28 -1.39
N THR A 40 -8.38 6.35 -0.73
CA THR A 40 -9.61 5.75 -1.23
C THR A 40 -10.02 6.37 -2.57
N LEU A 41 -9.96 7.71 -2.68
CA LEU A 41 -10.30 8.42 -3.93
C LEU A 41 -9.35 8.06 -5.08
N LEU A 42 -8.04 8.02 -4.81
CA LEU A 42 -7.03 7.65 -5.81
C LEU A 42 -7.17 6.19 -6.25
N ALA A 43 -7.48 5.29 -5.32
CA ALA A 43 -7.71 3.89 -5.63
C ALA A 43 -8.94 3.68 -6.52
N VAL A 44 -10.05 4.37 -6.23
CA VAL A 44 -11.24 4.38 -7.11
C VAL A 44 -10.91 4.98 -8.48
N ALA A 45 -10.05 6.01 -8.54
CA ALA A 45 -9.56 6.59 -9.78
C ALA A 45 -8.54 5.70 -10.55
N GLY A 46 -8.15 4.54 -10.00
CA GLY A 46 -7.23 3.62 -10.64
C GLY A 46 -5.77 4.07 -10.59
N VAL A 47 -5.32 4.61 -9.45
CA VAL A 47 -3.89 4.86 -9.18
C VAL A 47 -3.06 3.60 -9.39
N THR A 48 -1.88 3.76 -10.00
CA THR A 48 -1.07 2.61 -10.40
C THR A 48 -0.33 1.98 -9.22
N TYR A 49 0.20 2.82 -8.32
CA TYR A 49 0.87 2.40 -7.10
C TYR A 49 0.83 3.52 -6.05
N ILE A 50 1.05 3.13 -4.79
CA ILE A 50 1.22 4.01 -3.63
C ILE A 50 2.47 3.58 -2.85
N MET A 51 2.91 4.40 -1.91
CA MET A 51 4.00 4.05 -0.99
C MET A 51 3.50 3.20 0.18
N GLY A 52 4.39 2.42 0.78
CA GLY A 52 4.11 1.63 1.97
C GLY A 52 5.24 1.80 2.97
N VAL A 53 4.97 2.45 4.09
CA VAL A 53 5.93 2.71 5.17
C VAL A 53 5.54 1.91 6.42
N PRO A 54 6.48 1.26 7.12
CA PRO A 54 6.17 0.52 8.35
C PRO A 54 5.46 1.44 9.37
N GLY A 55 4.22 1.09 9.73
CA GLY A 55 3.44 1.87 10.69
C GLY A 55 3.14 3.30 10.25
N SER A 56 3.12 3.59 8.95
CA SER A 56 2.87 4.92 8.35
C SER A 56 3.88 6.02 8.72
N ASP A 57 4.89 5.74 9.54
CA ASP A 57 5.82 6.73 10.08
C ASP A 57 7.22 6.57 9.49
N ASP A 58 7.65 7.53 8.68
CA ASP A 58 9.02 7.59 8.20
C ASP A 58 9.85 8.46 9.14
N ILE A 59 10.50 7.81 10.10
CA ILE A 59 11.31 8.45 11.14
C ILE A 59 12.53 9.21 10.59
N MET A 60 12.97 8.91 9.36
CA MET A 60 14.14 9.54 8.76
C MET A 60 13.75 10.84 8.05
N LEU A 61 12.61 10.83 7.34
CA LEU A 61 12.10 11.98 6.60
C LEU A 61 11.13 12.85 7.42
N ASN A 62 10.73 12.38 8.61
CA ASN A 62 9.88 13.08 9.57
C ASN A 62 8.52 13.50 8.97
N TYR A 63 7.88 12.56 8.28
CA TYR A 63 6.57 12.71 7.65
C TYR A 63 5.79 11.39 7.76
N GLN A 64 4.49 11.48 7.57
CA GLN A 64 3.56 10.36 7.66
C GLN A 64 3.11 10.00 6.24
N SER A 65 3.11 8.71 5.90
CA SER A 65 2.71 8.18 4.59
C SER A 65 1.80 6.96 4.78
N THR A 66 1.30 6.36 3.70
CA THR A 66 0.50 5.12 3.78
C THR A 66 1.32 3.94 4.27
N SER A 67 0.68 3.06 5.03
CA SER A 67 1.26 1.86 5.62
C SER A 67 1.09 0.60 4.75
N PHE A 68 1.78 -0.48 5.12
CA PHE A 68 1.55 -1.80 4.50
C PHE A 68 0.10 -2.30 4.67
N HIS A 69 -0.57 -1.90 5.76
CA HIS A 69 -1.95 -2.30 6.02
C HIS A 69 -2.92 -1.56 5.10
N ASP A 70 -2.63 -0.30 4.76
CA ASP A 70 -3.51 0.54 3.93
C ASP A 70 -3.58 0.03 2.49
N ALA A 71 -2.46 -0.51 1.98
CA ALA A 71 -2.43 -1.21 0.70
C ALA A 71 -3.30 -2.48 0.70
N LEU A 72 -3.32 -3.24 1.80
CA LEU A 72 -4.17 -4.44 1.94
C LEU A 72 -5.65 -4.07 2.12
N TYR A 73 -5.94 -3.04 2.91
CA TYR A 73 -7.28 -2.47 3.09
C TYR A 73 -7.87 -2.08 1.74
N THR A 74 -7.15 -1.25 0.98
CA THR A 74 -7.61 -0.74 -0.32
C THR A 74 -7.89 -1.86 -1.29
N ARG A 75 -6.99 -2.85 -1.37
CA ARG A 75 -7.16 -4.04 -2.21
C ARG A 75 -8.41 -4.84 -1.83
N ARG A 76 -8.63 -5.08 -0.54
CA ARG A 76 -9.79 -5.86 -0.06
C ARG A 76 -11.11 -5.14 -0.33
N VAL A 77 -11.18 -3.84 -0.04
CA VAL A 77 -12.42 -3.06 -0.18
C VAL A 77 -12.82 -2.91 -1.65
N LEU A 78 -11.85 -2.71 -2.55
CA LEU A 78 -12.10 -2.49 -3.97
C LEU A 78 -11.94 -3.74 -4.84
N GLY A 79 -11.61 -4.90 -4.25
CA GLY A 79 -11.36 -6.14 -4.99
C GLY A 79 -10.15 -6.06 -5.93
N LEU A 80 -9.14 -5.26 -5.59
CA LEU A 80 -7.92 -5.08 -6.40
C LEU A 80 -6.86 -6.12 -6.04
N LEU A 81 -6.11 -6.56 -7.03
CA LEU A 81 -5.03 -7.54 -6.84
C LEU A 81 -3.65 -6.87 -6.91
N PRO A 82 -2.61 -7.48 -6.33
CA PRO A 82 -1.22 -7.12 -6.65
C PRO A 82 -0.91 -7.38 -8.13
N ALA A 83 0.27 -6.96 -8.59
CA ALA A 83 0.75 -7.37 -9.91
C ALA A 83 0.78 -8.92 -10.00
N PRO A 84 0.41 -9.53 -11.15
CA PRO A 84 0.23 -10.98 -11.25
C PRO A 84 1.46 -11.79 -10.81
N GLU A 85 2.65 -11.33 -11.18
CA GLU A 85 3.93 -11.96 -10.83
C GLU A 85 4.16 -11.89 -9.31
N PHE A 86 3.79 -10.77 -8.70
CA PHE A 86 3.94 -10.59 -7.25
C PHE A 86 2.89 -11.37 -6.47
N GLU A 87 1.65 -11.43 -6.94
CA GLU A 87 0.61 -12.28 -6.35
C GLU A 87 1.01 -13.76 -6.38
N ALA A 88 1.48 -14.25 -7.53
CA ALA A 88 1.96 -15.62 -7.66
C ALA A 88 3.14 -15.89 -6.71
N TRP A 89 4.06 -14.93 -6.57
CA TRP A 89 5.16 -15.03 -5.61
C TRP A 89 4.63 -15.11 -4.16
N LEU A 90 3.72 -14.21 -3.76
CA LEU A 90 3.13 -14.17 -2.41
C LEU A 90 2.46 -15.49 -2.03
N GLN A 91 1.74 -16.11 -2.96
CA GLN A 91 1.13 -17.43 -2.76
C GLN A 91 2.15 -18.56 -2.71
N ASN A 92 3.23 -18.46 -3.50
CA ASN A 92 4.29 -19.47 -3.53
C ASN A 92 5.16 -19.47 -2.27
N VAL A 93 5.47 -18.28 -1.74
CA VAL A 93 6.25 -18.18 -0.50
C VAL A 93 5.42 -18.44 0.75
N GLY A 94 4.09 -18.38 0.63
CA GLY A 94 3.14 -18.62 1.72
C GLY A 94 2.79 -17.38 2.53
N VAL A 95 2.96 -16.18 1.97
CA VAL A 95 2.47 -14.93 2.59
C VAL A 95 0.96 -14.82 2.38
N PHE A 96 0.48 -15.12 1.18
CA PHE A 96 -0.95 -15.30 0.90
C PHE A 96 -1.31 -16.78 0.88
N GLU A 97 -2.54 -17.09 1.31
CA GLU A 97 -3.09 -18.43 1.17
C GLU A 97 -3.32 -18.78 -0.31
N ARG A 98 -3.09 -20.05 -0.69
CA ARG A 98 -3.30 -20.49 -2.08
C ARG A 98 -4.78 -20.59 -2.38
N GLY A 99 -5.20 -20.02 -3.51
CA GLY A 99 -6.59 -20.09 -3.98
C GLY A 99 -7.51 -19.02 -3.39
N GLU A 100 -7.05 -18.25 -2.40
CA GLU A 100 -7.79 -17.12 -1.82
C GLU A 100 -6.99 -15.83 -1.99
N ALA A 101 -7.44 -14.96 -2.89
CA ALA A 101 -6.80 -13.67 -3.11
C ALA A 101 -6.85 -12.80 -1.85
N LEU A 102 -5.75 -12.13 -1.51
CA LEU A 102 -5.63 -11.15 -0.42
C LEU A 102 -5.82 -11.68 1.01
N ARG A 103 -5.91 -13.01 1.21
CA ARG A 103 -5.90 -13.63 2.53
C ARG A 103 -4.47 -13.88 2.98
N LEU A 104 -4.09 -13.28 4.11
CA LEU A 104 -2.78 -13.50 4.72
C LEU A 104 -2.75 -14.89 5.38
N SER A 105 -1.62 -15.58 5.29
CA SER A 105 -1.38 -16.82 6.03
C SER A 105 -1.40 -16.57 7.53
N GLU A 106 -2.09 -17.43 8.28
CA GLU A 106 -2.09 -17.42 9.75
C GLU A 106 -0.74 -17.86 10.36
N THR A 107 0.11 -18.50 9.56
CA THR A 107 1.41 -18.98 10.00
C THR A 107 2.53 -18.22 9.32
N LEU A 108 3.63 -18.03 10.05
CA LEU A 108 4.82 -17.41 9.49
C LEU A 108 5.35 -18.27 8.33
N PRO A 109 5.57 -17.70 7.13
CA PRO A 109 6.00 -18.49 5.99
C PRO A 109 7.37 -19.13 6.24
N ARG A 110 7.54 -20.40 5.82
CA ARG A 110 8.74 -21.21 6.08
C ARG A 110 10.08 -20.50 5.78
N PRO A 111 10.21 -19.74 4.67
CA PRO A 111 11.46 -19.03 4.39
C PRO A 111 11.87 -18.04 5.48
N PHE A 112 10.90 -17.46 6.20
CA PHE A 112 11.13 -16.43 7.22
C PHE A 112 11.23 -17.00 8.64
N GLN A 113 10.77 -18.23 8.89
CA GLN A 113 10.79 -18.86 10.22
C GLN A 113 12.19 -18.89 10.82
N ARG A 114 13.20 -19.31 10.05
CA ARG A 114 14.59 -19.34 10.54
C ARG A 114 15.12 -17.95 10.85
N ALA A 115 14.85 -16.97 9.99
CA ALA A 115 15.34 -15.61 10.15
C ALA A 115 14.72 -14.92 11.39
N LEU A 116 13.45 -15.20 11.69
CA LEU A 116 12.76 -14.59 12.82
C LEU A 116 12.92 -15.39 14.12
N SER A 117 13.29 -16.67 14.07
CA SER A 117 13.55 -17.47 15.27
C SER A 117 14.71 -16.94 16.13
N SER A 118 15.61 -16.12 15.58
CA SER A 118 16.70 -15.50 16.33
C SER A 118 16.31 -14.18 17.02
N LEU A 119 15.10 -13.68 16.78
CA LEU A 119 14.58 -12.43 17.37
C LEU A 119 13.62 -12.69 18.54
N ALA A 120 13.26 -13.94 18.79
CA ALA A 120 12.38 -14.39 19.87
C ALA A 120 13.16 -14.76 21.13
#